data_AF-A0A7W1T9U0-F1
#
_entry.id   AF-A0A7W1T9U0-F1
#
_cell.length_a   1.000
_cell.length_b   1.000
_cell.length_c   1.000
_cell.angle_alpha   90.00
_cell.angle_beta   90.00
_cell.angle_gamma   90.00
#
_symmetry.space_group_name_H-M   'P 1'
#
loop_
_entity.id
_entity.type
_entity.pdbx_description
1 polymer ?
#
loop_
_entity_poly.entity_id
_entity_poly.type
_entity_poly.pdbx_seq_one_letter_code
_entity_poly.pdbx_strand_id
1 'polypeptide(L)'
;IYSSHALVDKVYIYRNPISESEELVSWRWHYDNHPVEVLKAMVYLTAVGEGDGPFEYLRNRATGEAVTMPPLPLARDSRIAPARMAALLASGHEGFKVLGPAGTVVLFDDNVIHRANRAERHHRDVVVLQARPADFRQEHRIDGRFTGGFAHADFNPDPACYLAVTKKRTQSA
;
A
#
# COMPACT_ATOMS: atom_id res chain seq x y z
N ILE A 1 0.86 6.80 -16.65
CA ILE A 1 0.23 8.14 -16.80
C ILE A 1 0.40 8.56 -18.26
N TYR A 2 -0.66 8.91 -18.97
CA TYR A 2 -0.58 9.11 -20.43
C TYR A 2 0.41 10.22 -20.81
N SER A 3 1.16 9.97 -21.89
CA SER A 3 2.11 10.93 -22.45
C SER A 3 3.15 11.47 -21.45
N SER A 4 3.41 10.73 -20.37
CA SER A 4 4.38 11.08 -19.33
C SER A 4 5.50 10.05 -19.27
N HIS A 5 6.63 10.45 -18.66
CA HIS A 5 7.75 9.59 -18.30
C HIS A 5 7.54 8.91 -16.93
N ALA A 6 6.28 8.68 -16.56
CA ALA A 6 5.90 8.04 -15.31
C ALA A 6 4.91 6.90 -15.57
N LEU A 7 5.26 5.73 -15.04
CA LEU A 7 4.43 4.53 -15.09
C LEU A 7 3.86 4.25 -13.72
N VAL A 8 2.62 3.80 -13.70
CA VAL A 8 1.99 3.22 -12.52
C VAL A 8 1.97 1.72 -12.77
N ASP A 9 2.89 1.00 -12.13
CA ASP A 9 3.11 -0.42 -12.38
C ASP A 9 2.12 -1.31 -11.61
N LYS A 10 1.65 -0.83 -10.45
CA LYS A 10 0.70 -1.55 -9.61
C LYS A 10 -0.41 -0.63 -9.18
N VAL A 11 -1.65 -1.08 -9.36
CA VAL A 11 -2.84 -0.49 -8.78
C VAL A 11 -3.61 -1.62 -8.10
N TYR A 12 -3.86 -1.48 -6.81
CA TYR A 12 -4.67 -2.46 -6.08
C TYR A 12 -5.47 -1.79 -4.98
N ILE A 13 -6.63 -2.36 -4.70
CA ILE A 13 -7.46 -2.00 -3.55
C ILE A 13 -7.18 -3.04 -2.47
N TYR A 14 -6.92 -2.57 -1.26
CA TYR A 14 -6.66 -3.41 -0.11
C TYR A 14 -7.60 -3.02 1.04
N ARG A 15 -8.34 -4.00 1.53
CA ARG A 15 -9.10 -3.92 2.78
C ARG A 15 -8.29 -4.55 3.89
N ASN A 16 -8.04 -3.79 4.94
CA ASN A 16 -7.55 -4.29 6.21
C ASN A 16 -8.76 -4.65 7.09
N PRO A 17 -9.15 -5.93 7.19
CA PRO A 17 -10.33 -6.31 7.97
C PRO A 17 -10.04 -6.22 9.46
N ILE A 18 -11.10 -6.07 10.25
CA ILE A 18 -11.01 -6.28 11.70
C ILE A 18 -10.57 -7.74 11.91
N SER A 19 -9.53 -7.94 12.71
CA SER A 19 -8.95 -9.27 12.90
C SER A 19 -8.27 -9.38 14.26
N GLU A 20 -8.38 -10.56 14.87
CA GLU A 20 -7.61 -10.96 16.05
C GLU A 20 -6.39 -11.84 15.68
N SER A 21 -6.16 -12.07 14.38
CA SER A 21 -5.05 -12.89 13.91
C SER A 21 -3.69 -12.29 14.28
N GLU A 22 -2.68 -13.14 14.37
CA GLU A 22 -1.30 -12.72 14.58
C GLU A 22 -0.78 -11.83 13.43
N GLU A 23 0.25 -11.05 13.71
CA GLU A 23 0.91 -10.18 12.73
C GLU A 23 1.58 -10.98 11.60
N LEU A 24 0.90 -11.03 10.46
CA LEU A 24 1.40 -11.67 9.26
C LEU A 24 1.78 -10.63 8.20
N VAL A 25 2.78 -10.99 7.39
CA VAL A 25 3.16 -10.29 6.15
C VAL A 25 3.33 -8.77 6.36
N SER A 26 2.42 -7.94 5.84
CA SER A 26 2.45 -6.48 5.87
C SER A 26 2.29 -5.87 7.27
N TRP A 27 1.87 -6.64 8.28
CA TRP A 27 1.77 -6.15 9.65
C TRP A 27 3.11 -6.13 10.39
N ARG A 28 4.11 -6.84 9.87
CA ARG A 28 5.48 -6.80 10.39
C ARG A 28 6.26 -5.66 9.76
N TRP A 29 7.10 -4.98 10.54
CA TRP A 29 8.01 -3.95 10.03
C TRP A 29 8.85 -4.44 8.86
N HIS A 30 8.85 -3.68 7.77
CA HIS A 30 9.55 -4.00 6.53
C HIS A 30 9.78 -2.75 5.69
N TYR A 31 10.45 -2.94 4.57
CA TYR A 31 10.48 -2.01 3.45
C TYR A 31 10.27 -2.84 2.17
N ASP A 32 9.84 -2.25 1.07
CA ASP A 32 9.39 -3.06 -0.08
C ASP A 32 10.52 -3.55 -0.98
N ASN A 33 11.76 -3.10 -0.73
CA ASN A 33 12.96 -3.55 -1.42
C ASN A 33 12.91 -3.35 -2.96
N HIS A 34 12.37 -2.20 -3.38
CA HIS A 34 12.31 -1.80 -4.79
C HIS A 34 13.46 -0.83 -5.14
N PRO A 35 13.76 -0.60 -6.43
CA PRO A 35 14.65 0.49 -6.84
C PRO A 35 14.24 1.83 -6.21
N VAL A 36 15.21 2.70 -5.91
CA VAL A 36 15.00 3.96 -5.17
C VAL A 36 14.12 4.97 -5.92
N GLU A 37 13.93 4.76 -7.22
CA GLU A 37 13.07 5.58 -8.07
C GLU A 37 11.59 5.22 -7.96
N VAL A 38 11.25 4.16 -7.23
CA VAL A 38 9.87 3.70 -7.03
C VAL A 38 9.24 4.45 -5.86
N LEU A 39 8.07 5.04 -6.11
CA LEU A 39 7.24 5.72 -5.11
C LEU A 39 5.91 5.01 -4.96
N LYS A 40 5.31 5.13 -3.77
CA LYS A 40 3.97 4.61 -3.49
C LYS A 40 3.06 5.72 -2.97
N ALA A 41 1.87 5.76 -3.55
CA ALA A 41 0.77 6.59 -3.08
C ALA A 41 -0.34 5.68 -2.54
N MET A 42 -0.70 5.85 -1.28
CA MET A 42 -1.82 5.18 -0.64
C MET A 42 -2.91 6.22 -0.39
N VAL A 43 -4.13 5.97 -0.87
CA VAL A 43 -5.28 6.83 -0.62
C VAL A 43 -6.26 6.09 0.26
N TYR A 44 -6.60 6.69 1.40
CA TYR A 44 -7.62 6.16 2.30
C TYR A 44 -9.01 6.33 1.69
N LEU A 45 -9.75 5.23 1.55
CA LEU A 45 -11.14 5.23 1.05
C LEU A 45 -12.15 5.27 2.21
N THR A 46 -11.69 5.00 3.44
CA THR A 46 -12.43 5.18 4.69
C THR A 46 -11.70 6.17 5.61
N ALA A 47 -12.38 6.72 6.62
CA ALA A 47 -11.67 7.43 7.68
C ALA A 47 -10.82 6.44 8.50
N VAL A 48 -9.65 6.90 8.97
CA VAL A 48 -8.66 6.07 9.65
C VAL A 48 -8.20 6.75 10.93
N GLY A 49 -8.59 6.20 12.07
CA GLY A 49 -8.09 6.52 13.40
C GLY A 49 -7.11 5.47 13.94
N GLU A 50 -6.74 5.63 15.21
CA GLU A 50 -5.73 4.80 15.90
C GLU A 50 -6.03 3.28 15.87
N GLY A 51 -7.31 2.91 15.97
CA GLY A 51 -7.78 1.51 16.01
C GLY A 51 -8.24 0.95 14.68
N ASP A 52 -8.07 1.68 13.58
CA ASP A 52 -8.57 1.29 12.26
C ASP A 52 -7.46 0.72 11.37
N GLY A 53 -6.37 0.24 11.99
CA GLY A 53 -5.22 -0.31 11.29
C GLY A 53 -4.50 0.70 10.37
N PRO A 54 -4.05 1.86 10.89
CA PRO A 54 -3.37 2.89 10.09
C PRO A 54 -2.06 2.40 9.48
N PHE A 55 -1.65 3.05 8.39
CA PHE A 55 -0.28 2.96 7.90
C PHE A 55 0.66 3.59 8.93
N GLU A 56 1.76 2.90 9.23
CA GLU A 56 2.76 3.38 10.18
C GLU A 56 4.15 3.24 9.58
N TYR A 57 4.94 4.30 9.69
CA TYR A 57 6.33 4.30 9.26
C TYR A 57 7.25 4.71 10.40
N LEU A 58 8.50 4.27 10.33
CA LEU A 58 9.51 4.61 11.30
C LEU A 58 10.14 5.96 10.93
N ARG A 59 10.28 6.85 11.91
CA ARG A 59 10.95 8.14 11.74
C ARG A 59 11.84 8.48 12.91
N ASN A 60 12.79 9.38 12.71
CA ASN A 60 13.52 9.99 13.80
C ASN A 60 12.58 10.92 14.59
N ARG A 61 12.50 10.75 15.92
CA ARG A 61 11.58 11.56 16.75
C ARG A 61 11.94 13.04 16.76
N ALA A 62 13.23 13.37 16.71
CA ALA A 62 13.70 14.76 16.81
C ALA A 62 13.57 15.52 15.49
N THR A 63 13.89 14.87 14.36
CA THR A 63 13.87 15.54 13.04
C THR A 63 12.58 15.31 12.26
N GLY A 64 11.83 14.26 12.59
CA GLY A 64 10.66 13.83 11.82
C GLY A 64 11.01 13.11 10.52
N GLU A 65 12.29 12.93 10.19
CA GLU A 65 12.74 12.29 8.96
C GLU A 65 12.44 10.79 8.97
N ALA A 66 11.91 10.30 7.86
CA ALA A 66 11.58 8.90 7.69
C ALA A 66 12.85 8.04 7.59
N VAL A 67 12.85 6.85 8.20
CA VAL A 67 13.97 5.92 8.10
C VAL A 67 13.80 5.06 6.85
N THR A 68 14.72 5.21 5.90
CA THR A 68 14.74 4.41 4.67
C THR A 68 15.84 3.34 4.69
N MET A 69 15.64 2.30 3.90
CA MET A 69 16.59 1.21 3.72
C MET A 69 17.09 1.20 2.28
N PRO A 70 18.40 1.00 2.03
CA PRO A 70 18.86 0.79 0.66
C PRO A 70 18.29 -0.54 0.13
N PRO A 71 17.96 -0.62 -1.16
CA PRO A 71 17.54 -1.88 -1.76
C PRO A 71 18.66 -2.92 -1.71
N LEU A 72 18.25 -4.16 -1.46
CA LEU A 72 19.05 -5.37 -1.50
C LEU A 72 18.89 -6.08 -2.84
N PRO A 73 19.90 -6.88 -3.26
CA PRO A 73 19.76 -7.80 -4.38
C PRO A 73 18.52 -8.71 -4.23
N LEU A 74 17.89 -9.04 -5.37
CA LEU A 74 16.61 -9.76 -5.46
C LEU A 74 16.53 -10.99 -4.52
N ALA A 75 15.34 -11.19 -3.94
CA ALA A 75 14.95 -12.32 -3.08
C ALA A 75 15.50 -12.38 -1.64
N ARG A 76 16.05 -11.27 -1.11
CA ARG A 76 16.35 -11.19 0.33
C ARG A 76 15.13 -10.75 1.15
N ASP A 77 15.04 -11.27 2.37
CA ASP A 77 14.02 -10.88 3.33
C ASP A 77 14.19 -9.40 3.70
N SER A 78 13.20 -8.58 3.35
CA SER A 78 13.15 -7.14 3.64
C SER A 78 12.45 -6.82 4.97
N ARG A 79 12.08 -7.86 5.74
CA ARG A 79 11.53 -7.71 7.09
C ARG A 79 12.62 -7.20 8.04
N ILE A 80 12.23 -6.31 8.94
CA ILE A 80 13.12 -5.81 9.98
C ILE A 80 13.06 -6.74 11.19
N ALA A 81 14.20 -7.34 11.55
CA ALA A 81 14.30 -8.21 12.71
C ALA A 81 13.89 -7.45 14.01
N PRO A 82 13.17 -8.11 14.96
CA PRO A 82 12.73 -7.46 16.19
C PRO A 82 13.88 -6.80 16.98
N ALA A 83 15.04 -7.44 17.07
CA ALA A 83 16.21 -6.89 17.74
C ALA A 83 16.71 -5.59 17.08
N ARG A 84 16.69 -5.52 15.74
CA ARG A 84 17.04 -4.30 15.00
C ARG A 84 16.00 -3.19 15.21
N MET A 85 14.72 -3.54 15.24
CA MET A 85 13.65 -2.58 15.53
C MET A 85 13.79 -2.01 16.95
N ALA A 86 14.05 -2.87 17.94
CA ALA A 86 14.30 -2.46 19.32
C ALA A 86 15.50 -1.50 19.42
N ALA A 87 16.60 -1.79 18.70
CA ALA A 87 17.76 -0.92 18.65
C ALA A 87 17.45 0.46 18.01
N LEU A 88 16.65 0.50 16.94
CA LEU A 88 16.22 1.75 16.30
C LEU A 88 15.34 2.60 17.23
N LEU A 89 14.39 1.96 17.92
CA LEU A 89 13.54 2.64 18.90
C LEU A 89 14.36 3.20 20.07
N ALA A 90 15.32 2.41 20.57
CA ALA A 90 16.24 2.84 21.63
C ALA A 90 17.16 3.99 21.20
N SER A 91 17.44 4.14 19.90
CA SER A 91 18.27 5.23 19.35
C SER A 91 17.48 6.51 19.02
N GLY A 92 16.22 6.62 19.49
CA GLY A 92 15.42 7.83 19.34
C GLY A 92 14.51 7.86 18.11
N HIS A 93 14.29 6.71 17.47
CA HIS A 93 13.27 6.57 16.43
C HIS A 93 11.92 6.18 17.03
N GLU A 94 10.84 6.44 16.29
CA GLU A 94 9.48 6.09 16.68
C GLU A 94 8.65 5.67 15.48
N GLY A 95 7.63 4.85 15.74
CA GLY A 95 6.57 4.60 14.76
C GLY A 95 5.61 5.78 14.72
N PHE A 96 5.34 6.30 13.53
CA PHE A 96 4.39 7.36 13.28
C PHE A 96 3.22 6.84 12.45
N LYS A 97 2.03 6.86 13.04
CA LYS A 97 0.79 6.44 12.39
C LYS A 97 0.20 7.59 11.60
N VAL A 98 -0.13 7.32 10.34
CA VAL A 98 -0.80 8.29 9.49
C VAL A 98 -2.30 8.11 9.63
N LEU A 99 -2.93 9.07 10.30
CA LEU A 99 -4.38 9.13 10.54
C LEU A 99 -5.01 10.19 9.63
N GLY A 100 -6.29 10.05 9.34
CA GLY A 100 -7.01 11.06 8.58
C GLY A 100 -8.37 10.60 8.05
N PRO A 101 -9.18 11.53 7.51
CA PRO A 101 -10.46 11.21 6.88
C PRO A 101 -10.28 10.44 5.56
N ALA A 102 -11.38 9.92 5.01
CA ALA A 102 -11.39 9.41 3.64
C ALA A 102 -10.91 10.50 2.66
N GLY A 103 -10.11 10.09 1.66
CA GLY A 103 -9.41 10.99 0.75
C GLY A 103 -8.01 11.39 1.20
N THR A 104 -7.58 11.03 2.42
CA THR A 104 -6.19 11.24 2.87
C THR A 104 -5.23 10.51 1.94
N VAL A 105 -4.22 11.22 1.43
CA VAL A 105 -3.17 10.67 0.55
C VAL A 105 -1.86 10.58 1.33
N VAL A 106 -1.27 9.39 1.35
CA VAL A 106 0.06 9.12 1.88
C VAL A 106 0.99 8.85 0.70
N LEU A 107 1.90 9.79 0.43
CA LEU A 107 2.96 9.61 -0.56
C LEU A 107 4.26 9.28 0.18
N PHE A 108 4.90 8.17 -0.19
CA PHE A 108 6.11 7.71 0.48
C PHE A 108 7.08 6.99 -0.46
N ASP A 109 8.37 7.04 -0.08
CA ASP A 109 9.42 6.21 -0.65
C ASP A 109 9.13 4.74 -0.31
N ASP A 110 9.15 3.86 -1.30
CA ASP A 110 8.76 2.46 -1.11
C ASP A 110 9.71 1.69 -0.17
N ASN A 111 10.91 2.24 0.06
CA ASN A 111 11.90 1.69 0.96
C ASN A 111 11.94 2.35 2.35
N VAL A 112 10.97 3.20 2.69
CA VAL A 112 10.76 3.60 4.09
C VAL A 112 10.44 2.36 4.94
N ILE A 113 10.95 2.29 6.16
CA ILE A 113 10.58 1.23 7.10
C ILE A 113 9.13 1.47 7.55
N HIS A 114 8.22 0.57 7.20
CA HIS A 114 6.80 0.70 7.46
C HIS A 114 6.11 -0.62 7.79
N ARG A 115 4.85 -0.51 8.20
CA ARG A 115 3.89 -1.61 8.38
C ARG A 115 2.47 -1.11 8.27
N ALA A 116 1.54 -2.03 8.04
CA ALA A 116 0.13 -1.82 8.36
C ALA A 116 -0.12 -2.22 9.82
N ASN A 117 -0.91 -1.44 10.56
CA ASN A 117 -1.39 -1.88 11.86
C ASN A 117 -2.60 -2.81 11.71
N ARG A 118 -2.86 -3.61 12.73
CA ARG A 118 -4.09 -4.40 12.81
C ARG A 118 -5.29 -3.48 13.02
N ALA A 119 -6.38 -3.77 12.32
CA ALA A 119 -7.66 -3.09 12.55
C ALA A 119 -8.41 -3.78 13.69
N GLU A 120 -8.85 -2.99 14.67
CA GLU A 120 -9.53 -3.47 15.88
C GLU A 120 -10.99 -2.97 15.95
N ARG A 121 -11.27 -1.79 15.40
CA ARG A 121 -12.60 -1.14 15.51
C ARG A 121 -13.35 -1.09 14.18
N HIS A 122 -12.69 -0.59 13.14
CA HIS A 122 -13.25 -0.51 11.79
C HIS A 122 -12.25 -1.05 10.78
N HIS A 123 -12.76 -1.50 9.63
CA HIS A 123 -11.89 -1.83 8.51
C HIS A 123 -11.29 -0.57 7.91
N ARG A 124 -10.12 -0.72 7.29
CA ARG A 124 -9.51 0.33 6.47
C ARG A 124 -9.44 -0.11 5.03
N ASP A 125 -10.10 0.63 4.17
CA ASP A 125 -9.99 0.45 2.72
C ASP A 125 -9.04 1.48 2.15
N VAL A 126 -8.11 1.01 1.31
CA VAL A 126 -7.16 1.88 0.62
C VAL A 126 -7.07 1.49 -0.85
N VAL A 127 -6.81 2.47 -1.71
CA VAL A 127 -6.22 2.22 -3.02
C VAL A 127 -4.74 2.55 -2.94
N VAL A 128 -3.91 1.66 -3.48
CA VAL A 128 -2.46 1.83 -3.55
C VAL A 128 -2.03 1.90 -4.99
N LEU A 129 -1.24 2.91 -5.31
CA LEU A 129 -0.57 3.10 -6.60
C LEU A 129 0.93 3.04 -6.36
N GLN A 130 1.62 2.16 -7.09
CA GLN A 130 3.09 2.15 -7.14
C GLN A 130 3.52 2.74 -8.49
N ALA A 131 4.33 3.78 -8.45
CA ALA A 131 4.77 4.50 -9.63
C ALA A 131 6.30 4.55 -9.72
N ARG A 132 6.81 4.62 -10.94
CA ARG A 132 8.25 4.76 -11.23
C ARG A 132 8.47 5.62 -12.47
N PRO A 133 9.66 6.20 -12.64
CA PRO A 133 10.03 6.82 -13.90
C PRO A 133 10.17 5.78 -15.01
N ALA A 134 10.06 6.28 -16.25
CA ALA A 134 10.36 5.54 -17.46
C ALA A 134 11.07 6.47 -18.47
N ASP A 135 12.05 5.91 -19.16
CA ASP A 135 12.75 6.55 -20.28
C ASP A 135 11.87 6.64 -21.53
N PHE A 136 10.75 5.91 -21.57
CA PHE A 136 9.73 6.01 -22.62
C PHE A 136 8.43 6.63 -22.11
N ARG A 137 7.66 7.18 -23.04
CA ARG A 137 6.27 7.57 -22.82
C ARG A 137 5.38 6.45 -23.32
N GLN A 138 4.33 6.08 -22.57
CA GLN A 138 3.33 5.15 -23.11
C GLN A 138 2.61 5.80 -24.30
N GLU A 139 2.87 5.29 -25.50
CA GLU A 139 2.31 5.78 -26.76
C GLU A 139 0.85 5.35 -26.94
N HIS A 140 0.52 4.13 -26.52
CA HIS A 140 -0.83 3.61 -26.62
C HIS A 140 -1.71 4.17 -25.49
N ARG A 141 -2.72 4.95 -25.89
CA ARG A 141 -3.92 5.16 -25.09
C ARG A 141 -4.54 3.78 -24.84
N ILE A 142 -5.21 3.58 -23.70
CA ILE A 142 -5.98 2.33 -23.50
C ILE A 142 -6.83 2.14 -24.76
N ASP A 143 -6.78 0.93 -25.32
CA ASP A 143 -7.49 0.62 -26.55
C ASP A 143 -8.96 1.00 -26.39
N GLY A 144 -9.49 1.78 -27.33
CA GLY A 144 -10.87 2.26 -27.30
C GLY A 144 -11.89 1.13 -27.18
N ARG A 145 -11.55 -0.08 -27.65
CA ARG A 145 -12.36 -1.30 -27.49
C ARG A 145 -12.52 -1.74 -26.04
N PHE A 146 -11.59 -1.35 -25.16
CA PHE A 146 -11.54 -1.74 -23.75
C PHE A 146 -11.70 -0.54 -22.79
N THR A 147 -12.00 0.67 -23.30
CA THR A 147 -12.39 1.83 -22.48
C THR A 147 -13.86 2.18 -22.71
N GLY A 148 -14.69 2.03 -21.67
CA GLY A 148 -16.04 2.59 -21.67
C GLY A 148 -16.05 4.07 -21.30
N GLY A 149 -16.72 4.90 -22.09
CA GLY A 149 -17.16 6.25 -21.65
C GLY A 149 -18.53 6.18 -20.95
N PHE A 150 -18.96 7.29 -20.33
CA PHE A 150 -20.27 7.44 -19.65
C PHE A 150 -21.51 7.30 -20.57
N ALA A 151 -21.36 6.74 -21.78
CA ALA A 151 -22.39 6.67 -22.80
C ALA A 151 -22.69 5.24 -23.30
N HIS A 152 -22.14 4.20 -22.66
CA HIS A 152 -22.50 2.81 -22.99
C HIS A 152 -23.58 2.28 -22.02
N ALA A 153 -24.66 1.74 -22.58
CA ALA A 153 -25.76 1.12 -21.83
C ALA A 153 -25.32 -0.11 -20.99
N ASP A 154 -24.14 -0.67 -21.28
CA ASP A 154 -23.68 -1.95 -20.74
C ASP A 154 -22.55 -1.83 -19.69
N PHE A 155 -22.12 -0.62 -19.32
CA PHE A 155 -21.09 -0.47 -18.29
C PHE A 155 -21.72 -0.32 -16.91
N ASN A 156 -21.56 -1.38 -16.11
CA ASN A 156 -22.09 -1.57 -14.76
C ASN A 156 -23.54 -2.10 -14.72
N PRO A 157 -23.79 -3.38 -15.08
CA PRO A 157 -24.99 -4.04 -14.58
C PRO A 157 -24.98 -3.89 -13.06
N ASP A 158 -26.13 -3.53 -12.49
CA ASP A 158 -26.35 -3.38 -11.05
C ASP A 158 -25.47 -4.37 -10.27
N PRO A 159 -24.66 -3.94 -9.28
CA PRO A 159 -23.87 -4.84 -8.46
C PRO A 159 -24.65 -6.06 -7.93
N ALA A 160 -25.97 -5.96 -7.78
CA ALA A 160 -26.87 -7.06 -7.44
C ALA A 160 -26.97 -8.16 -8.52
N CYS A 161 -26.61 -7.87 -9.77
CA CYS A 161 -26.57 -8.82 -10.88
C CYS A 161 -25.32 -9.73 -10.88
N TYR A 162 -24.31 -9.42 -10.06
CA TYR A 162 -23.15 -10.28 -9.91
C TYR A 162 -23.41 -11.34 -8.84
N LEU A 163 -23.31 -12.62 -9.22
CA LEU A 163 -23.23 -13.71 -8.27
C LEU A 163 -21.85 -13.68 -7.60
N ALA A 164 -21.80 -13.23 -6.35
CA ALA A 164 -20.60 -13.35 -5.52
C ALA A 164 -20.29 -14.83 -5.30
N VAL A 165 -19.24 -15.34 -5.94
CA VAL A 165 -18.79 -16.73 -5.74
C VAL A 165 -17.71 -16.73 -4.67
N THR A 166 -18.01 -17.31 -3.51
CA THR A 166 -17.02 -17.48 -2.45
C THR A 166 -15.96 -18.48 -2.90
N LYS A 167 -14.74 -17.99 -3.16
CA LYS A 167 -13.61 -18.86 -3.51
C LYS A 167 -13.25 -19.72 -2.29
N LYS A 168 -13.64 -21.00 -2.29
CA LYS A 168 -13.17 -21.97 -1.30
C LYS A 168 -11.64 -22.08 -1.44
N ARG A 169 -10.90 -21.80 -0.36
CA ARG A 169 -9.47 -22.09 -0.28
C ARG A 169 -9.29 -23.60 -0.46
N THR A 170 -8.80 -24.04 -1.59
CA THR A 170 -8.14 -25.34 -1.68
C THR A 170 -6.83 -25.22 -0.93
N GLN A 171 -6.82 -25.70 0.31
CA GLN A 171 -5.56 -26.06 0.96
C GLN A 171 -5.05 -27.30 0.24
N SER A 172 -3.96 -27.15 -0.51
CA SER A 172 -3.12 -28.27 -0.91
C SER A 172 -2.54 -28.86 0.38
N ALA A 173 -2.75 -30.16 0.58
CA ALA A 173 -2.13 -30.92 1.68
C ALA A 173 -0.60 -30.98 1.53
#